data_AF-A0A849FH42-F1
#
_entry.id   AF-A0A849FH42-F1
#
_cell.length_a   1.000
_cell.length_b   1.000
_cell.length_c   1.000
_cell.angle_alpha   90.00
_cell.angle_beta   90.00
_cell.angle_gamma   90.00
#
_symmetry.space_group_name_H-M   'P 1'
#
loop_
_entity.id
_entity.type
_entity.pdbx_description
1 polymer ?
#
loop_
_entity_poly.entity_id
_entity_poly.type
_entity_poly.pdbx_seq_one_letter_code
_entity_poly.pdbx_strand_id
1 'polypeptide(L)'
;MKQFVLFLGLLCFGLSVNAQNKSVQNEVQAYFNEARTLGNKNQIDQALISLDKAAALAEENKDVKTLIDSYHMFALLYLKLDKVKTTMFYWDRAKTLIKDVEYPYGDAIDKYIEAVLLFKENQNFRALFMLNEARQLNNDRNFFNNI
;
A
#
# COMPACT_ATOMS: atom_id res chain seq x y z
N MET A 1 -11.18 10.80 58.33
CA MET A 1 -12.04 10.74 57.13
C MET A 1 -11.74 11.93 56.22
N LYS A 2 -10.78 11.83 55.28
CA LYS A 2 -10.53 12.85 54.22
C LYS A 2 -9.41 12.41 53.23
N GLN A 3 -9.39 11.14 52.83
CA GLN A 3 -8.33 10.59 51.94
C GLN A 3 -8.88 9.74 50.78
N PHE A 4 -10.19 9.76 50.49
CA PHE A 4 -10.81 8.76 49.60
C PHE A 4 -11.53 9.31 48.36
N VAL A 5 -11.27 10.55 47.94
CA VAL A 5 -11.99 11.14 46.78
C VAL A 5 -11.09 11.38 45.56
N LEU A 6 -9.79 11.11 45.64
CA LEU A 6 -8.85 11.44 44.56
C LEU A 6 -8.44 10.22 43.72
N PHE A 7 -9.39 9.38 43.32
CA PHE A 7 -9.10 8.21 42.47
C PHE A 7 -10.20 7.88 41.45
N LEU A 8 -10.93 8.89 40.96
CA LEU A 8 -12.00 8.69 39.97
C LEU A 8 -11.92 9.67 38.78
N GLY A 9 -10.71 10.06 38.38
CA GLY A 9 -10.49 11.06 37.32
C GLY A 9 -9.63 10.59 36.14
N LEU A 10 -9.24 9.31 36.07
CA LEU A 10 -8.21 8.86 35.12
C LEU A 10 -8.55 7.54 34.40
N LEU A 11 -9.82 7.35 34.03
CA LEU A 11 -10.26 6.15 33.31
C LEU A 11 -11.10 6.41 32.04
N CYS A 12 -11.21 7.66 31.58
CA CYS A 12 -12.03 8.01 30.41
C CYS A 12 -11.26 8.43 29.14
N PHE A 13 -9.93 8.53 29.16
CA PHE A 13 -9.17 8.96 27.97
C PHE A 13 -8.72 7.82 27.02
N GLY A 14 -9.03 6.56 27.34
CA GLY A 14 -8.56 5.41 26.55
C GLY A 14 -9.45 4.97 25.37
N LEU A 15 -10.69 5.48 25.24
CA LEU A 15 -11.67 4.92 24.29
C LEU A 15 -11.85 5.71 22.98
N SER A 16 -11.30 6.91 22.86
CA SER A 16 -11.53 7.77 21.67
C SER A 16 -10.56 7.49 20.51
N VAL A 17 -9.42 6.84 20.75
CA VAL A 17 -8.39 6.64 19.71
C VAL A 17 -8.77 5.55 18.69
N ASN A 18 -9.54 4.53 19.11
CA ASN A 18 -9.88 3.40 18.24
C ASN A 18 -10.94 3.72 17.17
N ALA A 19 -11.86 4.67 17.44
CA ALA A 19 -12.90 5.04 16.48
C ALA A 19 -12.34 5.85 15.30
N GLN A 20 -11.38 6.74 15.56
CA GLN A 20 -10.76 7.59 14.54
C GLN A 20 -9.90 6.77 13.57
N ASN A 21 -9.09 5.83 14.09
CA ASN A 21 -8.27 4.94 13.25
C ASN A 21 -9.12 4.08 12.30
N LYS A 22 -10.25 3.54 12.77
CA LYS A 22 -11.14 2.74 11.91
C LYS A 22 -11.78 3.58 10.80
N SER A 23 -12.07 4.85 11.07
CA SER A 23 -12.61 5.77 10.06
C SER A 23 -11.60 6.06 8.95
N VAL A 24 -10.35 6.35 9.31
CA VAL A 24 -9.28 6.65 8.34
C VAL A 24 -8.99 5.44 7.45
N GLN A 25 -8.89 4.24 8.03
CA GLN A 25 -8.65 3.01 7.26
C GLN A 25 -9.77 2.70 6.26
N ASN A 26 -11.03 2.95 6.65
CA ASN A 26 -12.16 2.79 5.73
C ASN A 26 -12.09 3.78 4.57
N GLU A 27 -11.64 5.01 4.82
CA GLU A 27 -11.51 6.06 3.80
C GLU A 27 -10.38 5.75 2.81
N VAL A 28 -9.20 5.37 3.32
CA VAL A 28 -8.08 4.86 2.51
C VAL A 28 -8.54 3.71 1.61
N GLN A 29 -9.23 2.73 2.19
CA GLN A 29 -9.71 1.58 1.43
C GLN A 29 -10.73 1.99 0.36
N ALA A 30 -11.56 3.01 0.62
CA ALA A 30 -12.47 3.56 -0.37
C ALA A 30 -11.70 4.16 -1.55
N TYR A 31 -10.64 4.95 -1.30
CA TYR A 31 -9.79 5.49 -2.36
C TYR A 31 -9.05 4.41 -3.15
N PHE A 32 -8.54 3.36 -2.49
CA PHE A 32 -7.92 2.23 -3.19
C PHE A 32 -8.92 1.48 -4.09
N ASN A 33 -10.15 1.27 -3.62
CA ASN A 33 -11.20 0.62 -4.41
C ASN A 33 -11.63 1.48 -5.60
N GLU A 34 -11.73 2.79 -5.39
CA GLU A 34 -12.01 3.76 -6.44
C GLU A 34 -10.90 3.75 -7.49
N ALA A 35 -9.64 3.87 -7.08
CA ALA A 35 -8.48 3.83 -7.97
C ALA A 35 -8.42 2.53 -8.79
N ARG A 36 -8.66 1.37 -8.17
CA ARG A 36 -8.70 0.08 -8.87
C ARG A 36 -9.82 0.04 -9.91
N THR A 37 -11.01 0.51 -9.54
CA THR A 37 -12.18 0.53 -10.43
C THR A 37 -11.98 1.47 -11.61
N LEU A 38 -11.51 2.70 -11.36
CA LEU A 38 -11.19 3.69 -12.39
C LEU A 38 -10.05 3.20 -13.29
N GLY A 39 -9.01 2.60 -12.70
CA GLY A 39 -7.90 2.00 -13.43
C GLY A 39 -8.35 0.89 -14.38
N ASN A 40 -9.26 0.01 -13.93
CA ASN A 40 -9.84 -1.04 -14.77
C ASN A 40 -10.76 -0.51 -15.88
N LYS A 41 -11.35 0.68 -15.69
CA LYS A 41 -12.10 1.41 -16.72
C LYS A 41 -11.21 2.26 -17.63
N ASN A 42 -9.88 2.15 -17.50
CA ASN A 42 -8.90 2.96 -18.21
C ASN A 42 -9.03 4.49 -17.95
N GLN A 43 -9.66 4.88 -16.84
CA GLN A 43 -9.78 6.26 -16.39
C GLN A 43 -8.58 6.62 -15.51
N ILE A 44 -7.37 6.52 -16.07
CA ILE A 44 -6.12 6.51 -15.30
C ILE A 44 -5.90 7.82 -14.53
N ASP A 45 -6.18 8.98 -15.13
CA ASP A 45 -5.99 10.26 -14.45
C ASP A 45 -6.84 10.37 -13.18
N GLN A 46 -8.08 9.88 -13.21
CA GLN A 46 -8.95 9.87 -12.04
C GLN A 46 -8.48 8.84 -11.00
N ALA A 47 -7.99 7.67 -11.46
CA ALA A 47 -7.42 6.68 -10.58
C ALA A 47 -6.20 7.21 -9.81
N LEU A 48 -5.33 7.97 -10.48
CA LEU A 48 -4.17 8.63 -9.87
C LEU A 48 -4.60 9.66 -8.82
N ILE A 49 -5.63 10.46 -9.09
CA ILE A 49 -6.19 11.41 -8.11
C ILE A 49 -6.69 10.69 -6.85
N SER A 50 -7.37 9.56 -6.99
CA SER A 50 -7.81 8.76 -5.83
C SER A 50 -6.62 8.21 -5.05
N LEU A 51 -5.56 7.75 -5.73
CA LEU A 51 -4.34 7.30 -5.05
C LEU A 51 -3.61 8.44 -4.33
N ASP A 52 -3.58 9.65 -4.90
CA ASP A 52 -2.97 10.81 -4.25
C ASP A 52 -3.66 11.11 -2.91
N LYS A 53 -4.99 10.99 -2.85
CA LYS A 53 -5.75 11.15 -1.60
C LYS A 53 -5.39 10.07 -0.58
N ALA A 54 -5.28 8.82 -1.01
CA ALA A 54 -4.89 7.71 -0.12
C ALA A 54 -3.47 7.90 0.43
N ALA A 55 -2.52 8.27 -0.43
CA ALA A 55 -1.14 8.55 -0.05
C ALA A 55 -1.04 9.72 0.93
N ALA A 56 -1.76 10.82 0.67
CA ALA A 56 -1.79 11.98 1.56
C ALA A 56 -2.33 11.64 2.95
N LEU A 57 -3.42 10.86 3.03
CA LEU A 57 -3.94 10.37 4.31
C LEU A 57 -2.94 9.46 5.03
N ALA A 58 -2.26 8.58 4.30
CA ALA A 58 -1.23 7.71 4.87
C ALA A 58 -0.05 8.52 5.43
N GLU A 59 0.41 9.54 4.71
CA GLU A 59 1.48 10.45 5.15
C GLU A 59 1.06 11.23 6.40
N GLU A 60 -0.14 11.82 6.42
CA GLU A 60 -0.68 12.58 7.56
C GLU A 60 -0.76 11.72 8.82
N ASN A 61 -1.18 10.46 8.67
CA ASN A 61 -1.35 9.52 9.78
C ASN A 61 -0.09 8.72 10.10
N LYS A 62 1.02 8.94 9.37
CA LYS A 62 2.26 8.17 9.47
C LYS A 62 2.05 6.67 9.27
N ASP A 63 1.07 6.30 8.46
CA ASP A 63 0.79 4.92 8.08
C ASP A 63 1.72 4.50 6.94
N VAL A 64 2.92 4.04 7.32
CA VAL A 64 3.96 3.66 6.36
C VAL A 64 3.52 2.50 5.47
N LYS A 65 2.71 1.56 5.98
CA LYS A 65 2.26 0.39 5.20
C LYS A 65 1.29 0.82 4.10
N THR A 66 0.30 1.65 4.44
CA THR A 66 -0.59 2.23 3.43
C THR A 66 0.14 3.12 2.43
N LEU A 67 1.18 3.84 2.86
CA LEU A 67 1.99 4.65 1.95
C LEU A 67 2.77 3.78 0.95
N ILE A 68 3.35 2.67 1.42
CA ILE A 68 3.96 1.63 0.57
C ILE A 68 2.95 1.11 -0.46
N ASP A 69 1.74 0.72 -0.01
CA ASP A 69 0.69 0.22 -0.91
C ASP A 69 0.29 1.26 -1.95
N SER A 70 0.17 2.53 -1.55
CA SER A 70 -0.14 3.64 -2.46
C SER A 70 0.92 3.77 -3.56
N TYR A 71 2.20 3.76 -3.20
CA TYR A 71 3.31 3.82 -4.16
C TYR A 71 3.37 2.60 -5.08
N HIS A 72 3.09 1.40 -4.57
CA HIS A 72 2.95 0.22 -5.42
C HIS A 72 1.79 0.35 -6.41
N MET A 73 0.62 0.83 -5.98
CA MET A 73 -0.51 1.06 -6.88
C MET A 73 -0.20 2.10 -7.95
N PHE A 74 0.54 3.17 -7.62
CA PHE A 74 1.06 4.11 -8.61
C PHE A 74 1.95 3.40 -9.64
N ALA A 75 2.95 2.64 -9.17
CA ALA A 75 3.88 1.92 -10.04
C ALA A 75 3.14 0.97 -11.01
N LEU A 76 2.13 0.25 -10.51
CA LEU A 76 1.29 -0.65 -11.30
C LEU A 76 0.43 0.09 -12.34
N LEU A 77 -0.17 1.23 -12.00
CA LEU A 77 -0.90 2.05 -12.98
C LEU A 77 0.04 2.57 -14.07
N TYR A 78 1.25 3.02 -13.71
CA TYR A 78 2.23 3.47 -14.70
C TYR A 78 2.80 2.33 -15.55
N LEU A 79 2.86 1.10 -15.03
CA LEU A 79 3.19 -0.09 -15.82
C LEU A 79 2.15 -0.35 -16.91
N LYS A 80 0.85 -0.22 -16.58
CA LYS A 80 -0.26 -0.36 -17.55
C LYS A 80 -0.14 0.67 -18.69
N LEU A 81 0.43 1.83 -18.42
CA LEU A 81 0.68 2.89 -19.40
C LEU A 81 2.01 2.76 -20.14
N ASP A 82 2.79 1.71 -19.88
CA ASP A 82 4.18 1.53 -20.38
C ASP A 82 5.12 2.70 -20.02
N LYS A 83 4.82 3.43 -18.93
CA LYS A 83 5.64 4.55 -18.43
C LYS A 83 6.72 4.05 -17.47
N VAL A 84 7.64 3.24 -17.99
CA VAL A 84 8.67 2.53 -17.19
C VAL A 84 9.44 3.44 -16.23
N LYS A 85 9.90 4.62 -16.67
CA LYS A 85 10.63 5.56 -15.80
C LYS A 85 9.79 6.02 -14.60
N THR A 86 8.49 6.27 -14.82
CA THR A 86 7.58 6.69 -13.75
C THR A 86 7.22 5.53 -12.85
N THR A 87 7.07 4.31 -13.38
CA THR A 87 6.97 3.10 -12.58
C THR A 87 8.15 2.97 -11.62
N MET A 88 9.37 3.05 -12.13
CA MET A 88 10.59 2.94 -11.30
C MET A 88 10.62 3.99 -10.20
N PHE A 89 10.23 5.24 -10.51
CA PHE A 89 10.16 6.30 -9.51
C PHE A 89 9.29 5.94 -8.31
N TYR A 90 8.07 5.46 -8.53
CA TYR A 90 7.18 5.09 -7.42
C TYR A 90 7.61 3.77 -6.75
N TRP A 91 8.09 2.81 -7.54
CA TRP A 91 8.63 1.56 -7.02
C TRP A 91 9.82 1.79 -6.07
N ASP A 92 10.77 2.65 -6.44
CA ASP A 92 11.94 3.00 -5.61
C ASP A 92 11.52 3.68 -4.28
N ARG A 93 10.45 4.49 -4.30
CA ARG A 93 9.90 5.09 -3.08
C ARG A 93 9.32 4.04 -2.14
N ALA A 94 8.53 3.10 -2.66
CA ALA A 94 7.99 2.00 -1.87
C ALA A 94 9.12 1.12 -1.29
N LYS A 95 10.09 0.75 -2.13
CA LYS A 95 11.26 -0.04 -1.76
C LYS A 95 12.13 0.62 -0.70
N THR A 96 12.19 1.95 -0.69
CA THR A 96 12.89 2.70 0.37
C THR A 96 12.20 2.54 1.72
N LEU A 97 10.87 2.66 1.75
CA LEU A 97 10.09 2.54 2.98
C LEU A 97 10.02 1.10 3.52
N ILE A 98 9.98 0.11 2.63
CA ILE A 98 9.94 -1.32 3.00
C ILE A 98 11.12 -1.75 3.85
N LYS A 99 12.31 -1.17 3.63
CA LYS A 99 13.53 -1.54 4.37
C LYS A 99 13.42 -1.38 5.88
N ASP A 100 12.53 -0.49 6.32
CA ASP A 100 12.36 -0.13 7.72
C ASP A 100 11.08 -0.75 8.33
N VAL A 101 10.35 -1.58 7.61
CA VAL A 101 9.06 -2.14 8.04
C VAL A 101 8.92 -3.62 7.68
N GLU A 102 8.56 -4.47 8.64
CA GLU A 102 8.16 -5.84 8.35
C GLU A 102 6.76 -5.85 7.71
N TYR A 103 6.73 -6.06 6.40
CA TYR A 103 5.50 -6.06 5.63
C TYR A 103 5.52 -7.06 4.44
N PRO A 104 5.29 -8.36 4.70
CA PRO A 104 5.39 -9.41 3.69
C PRO A 104 4.50 -9.21 2.47
N TYR A 105 3.31 -8.61 2.65
CA TYR A 105 2.45 -8.26 1.52
C TYR A 105 3.08 -7.18 0.63
N GLY A 106 3.64 -6.12 1.23
CA GLY A 106 4.40 -5.10 0.50
C GLY A 106 5.59 -5.71 -0.24
N ASP A 107 6.37 -6.56 0.42
CA ASP A 107 7.50 -7.27 -0.20
C ASP A 107 7.06 -8.13 -1.40
N ALA A 108 5.90 -8.78 -1.30
CA ALA A 108 5.34 -9.56 -2.40
C ALA A 108 5.02 -8.68 -3.62
N ILE A 109 4.41 -7.50 -3.40
CA ILE A 109 4.07 -6.57 -4.47
C ILE A 109 5.34 -5.93 -5.07
N ASP A 110 6.33 -5.57 -4.25
CA ASP A 110 7.62 -5.05 -4.69
C ASP A 110 8.30 -6.03 -5.67
N LYS A 111 8.38 -7.31 -5.29
CA LYS A 111 8.93 -8.37 -6.14
C LYS A 111 8.10 -8.63 -7.40
N TYR A 112 6.78 -8.50 -7.33
CA TYR A 112 5.93 -8.60 -8.51
C TYR A 112 6.25 -7.48 -9.51
N ILE A 113 6.36 -6.24 -9.06
CA ILE A 113 6.72 -5.09 -9.92
C ILE A 113 8.12 -5.32 -10.51
N GLU A 114 9.10 -5.75 -9.69
CA GLU A 114 10.45 -6.10 -10.15
C GLU A 114 10.42 -7.16 -11.24
N ALA A 115 9.62 -8.22 -11.06
CA ALA A 115 9.48 -9.26 -12.05
C ALA A 115 8.95 -8.75 -13.41
N VAL A 116 7.94 -7.87 -13.38
CA VAL A 116 7.37 -7.28 -14.61
C VAL A 116 8.42 -6.43 -15.33
N LEU A 117 9.21 -5.65 -14.59
CA LEU A 117 10.30 -4.84 -15.15
C LEU A 117 11.39 -5.72 -15.77
N LEU A 118 11.84 -6.76 -15.04
CA LEU A 118 12.83 -7.73 -15.54
C LEU A 118 12.36 -8.45 -16.80
N PHE A 119 11.07 -8.80 -16.87
CA PHE A 119 10.48 -9.42 -18.05
C PHE A 119 10.52 -8.48 -19.26
N LYS A 120 10.20 -7.20 -19.07
CA LYS A 120 10.34 -6.17 -20.13
C LYS A 120 11.77 -6.02 -20.62
N GLU A 121 12.76 -6.28 -19.76
CA GLU A 121 14.19 -6.28 -20.10
C GLU A 121 14.69 -7.62 -20.69
N ASN A 122 13.79 -8.57 -21.00
CA ASN A 122 14.12 -9.93 -21.46
C ASN A 122 14.91 -10.77 -20.45
N GLN A 123 14.91 -10.40 -19.17
CA GLN A 123 15.57 -11.16 -18.09
C GLN A 123 14.63 -12.24 -17.52
N ASN A 124 14.10 -13.10 -18.39
CA ASN A 124 12.99 -14.02 -18.09
C ASN A 124 13.24 -14.94 -16.87
N PHE A 125 14.46 -15.46 -16.70
CA PHE A 125 14.79 -16.32 -15.56
C PHE A 125 14.71 -15.55 -14.23
N ARG A 126 15.20 -14.32 -14.20
CA ARG A 126 15.15 -13.46 -13.01
C ARG A 126 13.71 -13.01 -12.73
N ALA A 127 12.96 -12.66 -13.78
CA ALA A 127 11.54 -12.35 -13.67
C ALA A 127 10.76 -13.52 -13.05
N LEU A 128 10.95 -14.75 -13.56
CA LEU A 128 10.30 -15.94 -13.04
C LEU A 128 10.69 -16.23 -11.58
N PHE A 129 11.96 -16.03 -11.23
CA PHE A 129 12.43 -16.18 -9.86
C PHE A 129 11.72 -15.18 -8.92
N MET A 130 11.68 -13.89 -9.29
CA MET A 130 10.97 -12.85 -8.52
C MET A 130 9.47 -13.13 -8.37
N LEU A 131 8.79 -13.61 -9.42
CA LEU A 131 7.37 -14.02 -9.33
C LEU A 131 7.15 -15.15 -8.32
N ASN A 132 8.06 -16.12 -8.28
CA ASN A 132 7.96 -17.22 -7.32
C ASN A 132 8.15 -16.74 -5.89
N GLU A 133 9.10 -15.84 -5.65
CA GLU A 133 9.28 -15.23 -4.33
C GLU A 133 8.06 -14.41 -3.91
N ALA A 134 7.52 -13.59 -4.82
CA ALA A 134 6.30 -12.80 -4.58
C ALA A 134 5.13 -13.70 -4.13
N ARG A 135 4.94 -14.83 -4.80
CA ARG A 135 3.92 -15.83 -4.44
C ARG A 135 4.19 -16.55 -3.12
N GLN A 136 5.45 -16.74 -2.72
CA GLN A 136 5.77 -17.37 -1.44
C GLN A 136 5.52 -16.45 -0.26
N LEU A 137 5.77 -15.14 -0.43
CA LEU A 137 5.53 -14.12 0.59
C LEU A 137 4.04 -13.86 0.83
N ASN A 138 3.24 -13.94 -0.24
CA ASN A 138 1.80 -13.85 -0.12
C ASN A 138 1.19 -15.26 -0.07
N ASN A 139 0.82 -15.73 1.14
CA ASN A 139 0.17 -17.03 1.36
C ASN A 139 -1.18 -17.21 0.61
N ASP A 140 -1.63 -16.19 -0.13
CA ASP A 140 -2.79 -16.24 -1.01
C ASP A 140 -2.46 -16.95 -2.35
N ARG A 141 -3.10 -18.11 -2.57
CA ARG A 141 -3.03 -18.85 -3.85
C ARG A 141 -3.52 -18.02 -5.04
N ASN A 142 -4.34 -17.01 -4.81
CA ASN A 142 -4.91 -16.12 -5.81
C ASN A 142 -4.22 -14.74 -5.83
N PHE A 143 -3.02 -14.60 -5.24
CA PHE A 143 -2.32 -13.32 -5.15
C PHE A 143 -2.35 -12.52 -6.46
N PHE A 144 -1.93 -13.12 -7.57
CA PHE A 144 -1.88 -12.44 -8.88
C PHE A 144 -3.25 -12.08 -9.47
N ASN A 145 -4.34 -12.69 -9.00
CA ASN A 145 -5.70 -12.34 -9.41
C ASN A 145 -6.24 -11.12 -8.65
N ASN A 146 -5.61 -10.78 -7.52
CA ASN A 146 -6.02 -9.72 -6.61
C ASN A 146 -5.22 -8.41 -6.80
N ILE A 147 -4.25 -8.41 -7.72
CA ILE A 147 -3.44 -7.25 -8.14
C ILE A 147 -4.07 -6.64 -9.41
#